data_AF-A0A4V2WMJ0-F1
#
_entry.id   AF-A0A4V2WMJ0-F1
#
_cell.length_a   1.000
_cell.length_b   1.000
_cell.length_c   1.000
_cell.angle_alpha   90.00
_cell.angle_beta   90.00
_cell.angle_gamma   90.00
#
_symmetry.space_group_name_H-M   'P 1'
#
loop_
_entity.id
_entity.type
_entity.pdbx_description
1 polymer ?
#
loop_
_entity_poly.entity_id
_entity_poly.type
_entity_poly.pdbx_seq_one_letter_code
_entity_poly.pdbx_strand_id
1 'polypeptide(L)'
;MAKKGQTFNQYTDEFKLAAVQEYMKGSSSDRRVAEKLDIRNCTQLKVWVRKWLNGEAFKVRSVKTTTPPTGRPRTIFNTVEEERDYLKAQVDYLKKRYPNLVKEKHQANEINMK
;
A
#
# COMPACT_ATOMS: atom_id res chain seq x y z
N MET A 1 -9.22 -17.21 -3.15
CA MET A 1 -9.05 -15.93 -3.89
C MET A 1 -10.34 -15.12 -3.80
N ALA A 2 -10.26 -13.79 -3.77
CA ALA A 2 -11.44 -12.94 -3.82
C ALA A 2 -12.13 -13.08 -5.18
N LYS A 3 -13.47 -13.11 -5.20
CA LYS A 3 -14.24 -13.23 -6.44
C LYS A 3 -14.45 -11.85 -7.07
N LYS A 4 -14.51 -11.77 -8.41
CA LYS A 4 -14.84 -10.53 -9.13
C LYS A 4 -16.20 -10.01 -8.65
N GLY A 5 -16.25 -8.76 -8.21
CA GLY A 5 -17.47 -8.14 -7.64
C GLY A 5 -17.64 -8.29 -6.12
N GLN A 6 -16.73 -8.96 -5.41
CA GLN A 6 -16.79 -9.07 -3.96
C GLN A 6 -16.55 -7.70 -3.29
N THR A 7 -17.53 -7.23 -2.53
CA THR A 7 -17.41 -6.04 -1.69
C THR A 7 -16.94 -6.43 -0.28
N PHE A 8 -16.06 -5.60 0.29
CA PHE A 8 -15.59 -5.76 1.66
C PHE A 8 -16.19 -4.65 2.52
N ASN A 9 -16.91 -5.02 3.58
CA ASN A 9 -17.39 -4.05 4.56
C ASN A 9 -16.20 -3.40 5.24
N GLN A 10 -16.16 -2.07 5.23
CA GLN A 10 -15.23 -1.29 6.02
C GLN A 10 -15.93 -0.88 7.30
N TYR A 11 -15.29 -1.14 8.43
CA TYR A 11 -15.76 -0.71 9.74
C TYR A 11 -14.89 0.44 10.22
N THR A 12 -15.54 1.48 10.74
CA THR A 12 -14.87 2.60 11.40
C THR A 12 -14.21 2.13 12.70
N ASP A 13 -13.24 2.88 13.20
CA ASP A 13 -12.53 2.49 14.42
C ASP A 13 -13.42 2.62 15.66
N GLU A 14 -14.31 3.62 15.68
CA GLU A 14 -15.36 3.77 16.69
C GLU A 14 -16.25 2.52 16.78
N PHE A 15 -16.67 1.98 15.62
CA PHE A 15 -17.47 0.77 15.57
C PHE A 15 -16.70 -0.44 16.12
N LYS A 16 -15.43 -0.60 15.75
CA LYS A 16 -14.58 -1.70 16.26
C LYS A 16 -14.41 -1.61 17.77
N LEU A 17 -14.21 -0.41 18.31
CA LEU A 17 -14.10 -0.16 19.75
C LEU A 17 -15.39 -0.53 20.47
N ALA A 18 -16.54 -0.07 19.98
CA ALA A 18 -17.84 -0.41 20.56
C ALA A 18 -18.08 -1.93 20.55
N ALA A 19 -17.71 -2.62 19.47
CA ALA A 19 -17.83 -4.06 19.37
C ALA A 19 -16.96 -4.81 20.40
N VAL A 20 -15.73 -4.36 20.62
CA VAL A 20 -14.83 -4.93 21.64
C VAL A 20 -15.37 -4.66 23.04
N GLN A 21 -15.87 -3.46 23.32
CA GLN A 21 -16.47 -3.14 24.62
C GLN A 21 -17.70 -3.99 24.93
N GLU A 22 -18.57 -4.20 23.93
CA GLU A 22 -19.74 -5.07 24.08
C GLU A 22 -19.33 -6.52 24.37
N TYR A 23 -18.27 -7.00 23.70
CA TYR A 23 -17.69 -8.31 23.97
C TYR A 23 -17.13 -8.42 25.40
N MET A 24 -16.47 -7.38 25.92
CA MET A 24 -15.95 -7.38 27.29
C MET A 24 -17.05 -7.30 28.36
N LYS A 25 -18.18 -6.66 28.04
CA LYS A 25 -19.34 -6.54 28.94
C LYS A 25 -20.17 -7.82 29.01
N GLY A 26 -20.32 -8.54 27.90
CA GLY A 26 -21.14 -9.74 27.83
C GLY A 26 -20.34 -11.01 28.10
N SER A 27 -20.87 -11.93 28.92
CA SER A 27 -20.38 -13.33 29.01
C SER A 27 -20.75 -14.18 27.76
N SER A 28 -21.07 -13.50 26.65
CA SER A 28 -21.58 -14.09 25.43
C SER A 28 -20.46 -14.35 24.44
N SER A 29 -20.56 -15.43 23.67
CA SER A 29 -19.53 -15.83 22.71
C SER A 29 -19.34 -14.80 21.59
N ASP A 30 -18.14 -14.76 21.00
CA ASP A 30 -17.79 -13.90 19.85
C ASP A 30 -18.85 -13.91 18.75
N ARG A 31 -19.47 -15.08 18.54
CA ARG A 31 -20.50 -15.30 17.52
C ARG A 31 -21.78 -14.52 17.82
N ARG A 32 -22.26 -14.54 19.06
CA ARG A 32 -23.49 -13.83 19.44
C ARG A 32 -23.30 -12.31 19.35
N VAL A 33 -22.14 -11.83 19.76
CA VAL A 33 -21.81 -10.39 19.66
C VAL A 33 -21.69 -9.97 18.20
N ALA A 34 -21.06 -10.80 17.36
CA ALA A 34 -20.98 -10.55 15.93
C ALA A 34 -22.35 -10.55 15.25
N GLU A 35 -23.23 -11.50 15.57
CA GLU A 35 -24.61 -11.54 15.06
C GLU A 35 -25.42 -10.31 15.52
N LYS A 36 -25.28 -9.89 16.78
CA LYS A 36 -25.96 -8.69 17.32
C LYS A 36 -25.53 -7.39 16.61
N LEU A 37 -24.26 -7.30 16.25
CA LEU A 37 -23.66 -6.11 15.61
C LEU A 37 -23.60 -6.22 14.07
N ASP A 38 -24.24 -7.23 13.49
CA ASP A 38 -24.22 -7.54 12.05
C ASP A 38 -22.80 -7.61 11.45
N ILE A 39 -21.85 -8.14 12.22
CA ILE A 39 -20.49 -8.38 11.77
C ILE A 39 -20.48 -9.68 10.98
N ARG A 40 -20.26 -9.57 9.66
CA ARG A 40 -20.26 -10.70 8.71
C ARG A 40 -19.41 -11.91 9.16
N ASN A 41 -18.32 -11.70 9.90
CA ASN A 41 -17.47 -12.79 10.37
C ASN A 41 -17.01 -12.57 11.82
N CYS A 42 -17.39 -13.48 12.72
CA CYS A 42 -17.00 -13.45 14.14
C CYS A 42 -15.47 -13.47 14.36
N THR A 43 -14.71 -14.03 13.42
CA THR A 43 -13.24 -14.01 13.47
C THR A 43 -12.69 -12.59 13.40
N GLN A 44 -13.39 -11.65 12.74
CA GLN A 44 -12.99 -10.24 12.71
C GLN A 44 -13.06 -9.63 14.11
N LEU A 45 -14.14 -9.91 14.85
CA LEU A 45 -14.30 -9.47 16.23
C LEU A 45 -13.17 -10.02 17.12
N LYS A 46 -12.87 -11.32 17.00
CA LYS A 46 -11.75 -11.94 17.75
C LYS A 46 -10.40 -11.27 17.46
N VAL A 47 -10.14 -10.89 16.22
CA VAL A 47 -8.91 -10.15 15.85
C VAL A 47 -8.91 -8.75 16.47
N TRP A 48 -10.05 -8.05 16.49
CA TRP A 48 -10.16 -6.73 17.12
C TRP A 48 -9.92 -6.81 18.64
N VAL A 49 -10.55 -7.78 19.31
CA VAL A 49 -10.35 -8.02 20.74
C VAL A 49 -8.88 -8.26 21.06
N ARG A 50 -8.19 -9.12 20.30
CA ARG A 50 -6.76 -9.38 20.49
C ARG A 50 -5.90 -8.12 20.33
N LYS A 51 -6.17 -7.32 19.29
CA LYS A 51 -5.44 -6.06 19.06
C LYS A 51 -5.65 -5.09 20.21
N TRP A 52 -6.89 -4.95 20.67
CA TRP A 52 -7.21 -4.09 21.79
C TRP A 52 -6.50 -4.53 23.08
N LEU A 53 -6.48 -5.84 23.38
CA LEU A 53 -5.74 -6.39 24.52
C LEU A 53 -4.23 -6.16 24.44
N ASN A 54 -3.67 -6.19 23.23
CA ASN A 54 -2.25 -5.90 23.00
C ASN A 54 -1.92 -4.40 22.99
N GLY A 55 -2.91 -3.51 23.09
CA GLY A 55 -2.72 -2.06 22.92
C GLY A 55 -2.39 -1.65 21.48
N GLU A 56 -2.66 -2.51 20.50
CA GLU A 56 -2.43 -2.22 19.08
C GLU A 56 -3.58 -1.43 18.46
N ALA A 57 -3.25 -0.42 17.64
CA ALA A 57 -4.25 0.28 16.84
C ALA A 57 -4.95 -0.66 15.83
N PHE A 58 -6.25 -0.47 15.63
CA PHE A 58 -6.97 -1.14 14.55
C PHE A 58 -6.42 -0.64 13.23
N LYS A 59 -5.51 -1.39 12.60
CA LYS A 59 -4.96 -1.08 11.28
C LYS A 59 -6.09 -0.67 10.31
N VAL A 60 -6.31 0.63 10.15
CA VAL A 60 -6.94 1.20 8.97
C VAL A 60 -5.94 0.91 7.86
N ARG A 61 -6.39 0.46 6.70
CA ARG A 61 -5.51 0.48 5.53
C ARG A 61 -5.20 1.96 5.31
N SER A 62 -4.07 2.41 5.86
CA SER A 62 -3.63 3.79 5.73
C SER A 62 -3.67 4.12 4.26
N VAL A 63 -4.35 5.23 3.95
CA VAL A 63 -4.34 5.84 2.65
C VAL A 63 -2.88 6.01 2.25
N LYS A 64 -2.48 5.27 1.20
CA LYS A 64 -1.27 5.46 0.40
C LYS A 64 -0.07 5.94 1.23
N THR A 65 0.64 4.99 1.84
CA THR A 65 2.00 5.26 2.31
C THR A 65 2.77 5.99 1.20
N THR A 66 3.46 7.08 1.54
CA THR A 66 4.34 7.85 0.65
C THR A 66 5.49 7.03 0.08
N THR A 67 5.67 5.80 0.55
CA THR A 67 6.60 4.85 -0.04
C THR A 67 6.23 4.59 -1.51
N PRO A 68 7.22 4.69 -2.42
CA PRO A 68 7.02 4.30 -3.81
C PRO A 68 6.47 2.87 -3.85
N PRO A 69 5.41 2.60 -4.63
CA PRO A 69 4.91 1.25 -4.80
C PRO A 69 6.06 0.38 -5.31
N THR A 70 6.46 -0.59 -4.51
CA THR A 70 7.44 -1.58 -4.90
C THR A 70 6.79 -2.50 -5.93
N GLY A 71 7.38 -2.59 -7.13
CA GLY A 71 6.83 -3.37 -8.22
C GLY A 71 6.95 -2.66 -9.56
N ARG A 72 5.81 -2.51 -10.27
CA ARG A 72 5.77 -1.93 -11.62
C ARG A 72 6.42 -0.54 -11.62
N PRO A 73 7.44 -0.31 -12.46
CA PRO A 73 8.05 1.01 -12.57
C PRO A 73 6.98 2.03 -12.95
N ARG A 74 7.00 3.19 -12.28
CA ARG A 74 6.12 4.30 -12.62
C ARG A 74 6.49 4.81 -14.01
N THR A 75 5.48 5.11 -14.81
CA THR A 75 5.61 5.72 -16.13
C THR A 75 5.11 7.17 -16.15
N ILE A 76 4.68 7.69 -15.02
CA ILE A 76 4.22 9.07 -14.82
C ILE A 76 4.97 9.60 -13.59
N PHE A 77 5.78 10.64 -13.79
CA PHE A 77 6.59 11.29 -12.77
C PHE A 77 5.91 12.57 -12.31
N ASN A 78 6.09 12.93 -11.05
CA ASN A 78 5.51 14.16 -10.49
C ASN A 78 6.47 15.34 -10.63
N THR A 79 7.77 15.08 -10.74
CA THR A 79 8.82 16.10 -10.88
C THR A 79 9.77 15.74 -12.03
N VAL A 80 10.45 16.76 -12.56
CA VAL A 80 11.40 16.62 -13.67
C VAL A 80 12.67 15.90 -13.21
N GLU A 81 13.08 16.09 -11.96
CA GLU A 81 14.25 15.42 -11.37
C GLU A 81 14.03 13.91 -11.27
N GLU A 82 12.82 13.47 -10.88
CA GLU A 82 12.45 12.06 -10.84
C GLU A 82 12.49 11.42 -12.24
N GLU A 83 11.99 12.13 -13.25
CA GLU A 83 12.03 11.69 -14.64
C GLU A 83 13.47 11.55 -15.15
N ARG A 84 14.33 12.54 -14.88
CA ARG A 84 15.76 12.51 -15.23
C ARG A 84 16.44 11.28 -14.63
N ASP A 85 16.24 11.03 -13.34
CA ASP A 85 16.89 9.92 -12.64
C ASP A 85 16.42 8.57 -13.16
N TYR A 86 15.13 8.45 -13.49
CA TYR A 86 14.57 7.27 -14.14
C TYR A 86 15.18 7.02 -15.52
N LEU A 87 15.24 8.04 -16.37
CA LEU A 87 15.81 7.93 -17.71
C LEU A 87 17.30 7.56 -17.65
N LYS A 88 18.04 8.12 -16.70
CA LYS A 88 19.46 7.78 -16.47
C LYS A 88 19.62 6.31 -16.11
N ALA A 89 18.81 5.79 -15.18
CA ALA A 89 18.83 4.39 -14.81
C ALA A 89 18.47 3.46 -15.98
N GLN A 90 17.52 3.85 -16.83
CA GLN A 90 17.15 3.09 -18.03
C GLN A 90 18.30 3.05 -19.04
N VAL A 91 18.97 4.18 -19.28
CA VAL A 91 20.15 4.26 -20.14
C VAL A 91 21.28 3.38 -19.60
N ASP A 92 21.57 3.46 -18.31
CA ASP A 92 22.62 2.66 -17.68
C ASP A 92 22.33 1.16 -17.78
N TYR A 93 21.08 0.75 -17.59
CA TYR A 93 20.64 -0.63 -17.79
C TYR A 93 20.86 -1.09 -19.24
N LEU A 94 20.49 -0.27 -20.22
CA LEU A 94 20.67 -0.59 -21.64
C LEU A 94 22.14 -0.65 -22.03
N LYS A 95 22.97 0.27 -21.53
CA LYS A 95 24.43 0.26 -21.72
C LYS A 95 25.04 -1.03 -21.18
N LYS A 96 24.64 -1.45 -19.98
CA LYS A 96 25.10 -2.70 -19.36
C LYS A 96 24.64 -3.94 -20.14
N ARG A 97 23.42 -3.93 -20.67
CA ARG A 97 22.85 -5.08 -21.38
C ARG A 97 23.36 -5.21 -22.81
N TYR A 98 23.68 -4.10 -23.46
CA TYR A 98 24.12 -4.05 -24.86
C TYR A 98 25.42 -3.25 -25.01
N PRO A 99 26.54 -3.70 -24.42
CA PRO A 99 27.79 -2.97 -24.46
C PRO A 99 28.30 -2.75 -25.89
N ASN A 100 28.01 -3.69 -26.79
CA ASN A 100 28.47 -3.68 -28.18
C ASN A 100 27.67 -2.74 -29.11
N LEU A 101 26.53 -2.22 -28.65
CA LEU A 101 25.61 -1.39 -29.45
C LEU A 101 25.81 0.11 -29.20
N VAL A 102 26.40 0.46 -28.04
CA VAL A 102 26.58 1.85 -27.62
C VAL A 102 27.89 2.38 -28.22
N LYS A 103 27.83 2.83 -29.47
CA LYS A 103 28.88 3.70 -30.04
C LYS A 103 28.64 5.10 -29.49
N GLU A 104 29.46 5.55 -28.55
CA GLU A 104 29.37 6.92 -28.03
C GLU A 104 29.63 7.90 -29.18
N LYS A 105 28.57 8.51 -29.69
CA LYS A 105 28.70 9.71 -30.52
C LYS A 105 28.90 10.86 -29.55
N HIS A 106 30.14 11.24 -29.29
CA HIS A 106 30.45 12.54 -28.72
C HIS A 106 29.95 13.59 -29.73
N GLN A 107 28.74 14.12 -29.53
CA GLN A 107 28.38 15.39 -30.17
C GLN A 107 29.20 16.45 -29.45
N ALA A 108 30.32 16.83 -30.07
CA ALA A 108 31.03 18.04 -29.73
C ALA A 108 30.07 19.21 -30.00
N ASN A 109 29.29 19.58 -28.99
CA ASN A 109 28.64 20.87 -28.98
C ASN A 109 29.72 21.88 -28.62
N GLU A 110 30.48 22.28 -29.63
CA GLU A 110 31.27 23.51 -29.61
C GLU A 110 30.29 24.67 -29.42
N ILE A 111 30.00 25.00 -28.16
CA ILE A 111 29.36 26.27 -27.83
C ILE A 111 30.43 27.34 -28.06
N ASN A 112 30.43 27.86 -29.29
CA ASN A 112 31.13 29.07 -29.68
C ASN A 112 30.52 30.24 -28.88
N MET A 113 31.05 30.50 -27.67
CA MET A 113 30.73 31.70 -26.90
C MET A 113 31.58 32.85 -27.45
N LYS A 114 30.91 33.78 -28.15
CA LYS A 114 31.38 35.16 -28.33
C LYS A 114 31.15 35.96 -27.05
#